data_AF-A0A357JEB7-F1
#
_entry.id   AF-A0A357JEB7-F1
#
_cell.length_a   1.000
_cell.length_b   1.000
_cell.length_c   1.000
_cell.angle_alpha   90.00
_cell.angle_beta   90.00
_cell.angle_gamma   90.00
#
_symmetry.space_group_name_H-M   'P 1'
#
loop_
_entity.id
_entity.type
_entity.pdbx_description
1 polymer ?
#
loop_
_entity_poly.entity_id
_entity_poly.type
_entity_poly.pdbx_seq_one_letter_code
_entity_poly.pdbx_strand_id
1 'polypeptide(L)' 'MKKCEKCGKYIEDSATYCSYCGTKYGAKESDKNKKNKNKVNYYGILALIIAVVPTLFSQILINISSL' A
#
# COMPACT_ATOMS: atom_id res chain seq x y z
N MET A 1 27.95 -17.83 -21.57
CA MET A 1 27.84 -17.13 -20.27
C MET A 1 27.98 -15.64 -20.54
N LYS A 2 27.20 -14.80 -19.88
CA LYS A 2 27.19 -13.33 -20.08
C LYS A 2 27.61 -12.62 -18.81
N LYS A 3 28.20 -11.43 -18.95
CA LYS A 3 28.57 -10.59 -17.83
C LYS A 3 27.36 -9.76 -17.38
N CYS A 4 27.07 -9.77 -16.08
CA CYS A 4 26.07 -8.89 -15.49
C CYS A 4 26.53 -7.43 -15.62
N GLU A 5 25.75 -6.59 -16.31
CA GLU A 5 26.06 -5.17 -16.47
C GLU A 5 26.02 -4.37 -15.15
N LYS A 6 25.28 -4.84 -14.15
CA LYS A 6 25.14 -4.14 -12.86
C LYS A 6 26.28 -4.44 -11.88
N CYS A 7 26.71 -5.71 -11.78
CA CYS A 7 27.68 -6.13 -10.76
C CYS A 7 28.95 -6.77 -11.33
N GLY A 8 29.02 -6.95 -12.65
CA GLY A 8 30.21 -7.45 -13.34
C GLY A 8 30.47 -8.96 -13.21
N LYS A 9 29.65 -9.72 -12.48
CA LYS A 9 29.79 -11.18 -12.36
C LYS A 9 29.28 -11.91 -13.60
N TYR A 10 29.89 -13.04 -13.92
CA TYR A 10 29.43 -13.91 -15.00
C TYR A 10 28.21 -14.73 -14.56
N ILE A 11 27.20 -14.77 -15.42
CA ILE A 11 25.96 -15.52 -15.24
C ILE A 11 25.67 -16.33 -16.50
N GLU A 12 24.78 -17.31 -16.39
CA GLU A 12 24.36 -18.13 -17.51
C GLU A 12 23.61 -17.29 -18.56
N ASP A 13 23.72 -17.63 -19.85
CA ASP A 13 23.07 -16.84 -20.92
C ASP A 13 21.55 -16.94 -20.83
N SER A 14 21.06 -18.11 -20.43
CA SER A 14 19.66 -18.44 -20.14
C SER A 14 19.14 -17.79 -18.85
N ALA A 15 20.01 -17.21 -18.01
CA ALA A 15 19.60 -16.61 -16.76
C ALA A 15 18.68 -15.40 -17.01
N THR A 16 17.47 -15.49 -16.45
CA THR A 16 16.44 -14.43 -16.46
C THR A 16 16.67 -13.37 -15.39
N TYR A 17 17.59 -13.61 -14.46
CA TYR A 17 18.07 -12.64 -13.49
C TYR A 17 19.50 -12.96 -13.00
N CYS A 18 20.20 -11.97 -12.45
CA CYS A 18 21.49 -12.15 -11.82
C CYS A 18 21.30 -12.73 -10.41
N SER A 19 21.74 -13.97 -10.20
CA SER A 19 21.72 -14.64 -8.90
C SER A 19 22.56 -13.95 -7.81
N TYR A 20 23.43 -13.00 -8.18
CA TYR A 20 24.30 -12.29 -7.24
C TYR A 20 23.77 -10.92 -6.79
N CYS A 21 23.07 -10.20 -7.67
CA CYS A 21 22.62 -8.83 -7.38
C CYS A 21 21.14 -8.56 -7.68
N GLY A 22 20.42 -9.56 -8.23
CA GLY A 22 18.98 -9.51 -8.49
C GLY A 22 18.56 -8.77 -9.76
N THR A 23 19.49 -8.30 -10.60
CA THR A 23 19.15 -7.65 -11.89
C THR A 23 18.40 -8.60 -12.79
N LYS A 24 17.20 -8.25 -13.23
CA LYS A 24 16.42 -9.07 -14.16
C LYS A 24 16.83 -8.79 -15.60
N TYR A 25 16.90 -9.83 -16.40
CA TYR A 25 17.22 -9.79 -17.83
C TYR A 25 16.07 -10.45 -18.60
N GLY A 26 15.49 -9.75 -19.57
CA GLY A 26 14.51 -10.36 -20.49
C GLY A 26 13.04 -10.39 -20.02
N ALA A 27 12.55 -9.34 -19.37
CA ALA A 27 11.11 -9.12 -19.27
C ALA A 27 10.80 -7.68 -19.65
N LYS A 28 10.01 -7.50 -20.72
CA LYS A 28 9.30 -6.25 -20.97
C LYS A 28 8.56 -5.90 -19.70
N GLU A 29 8.70 -4.63 -19.34
CA GLU A 29 8.11 -4.00 -18.18
C GLU A 29 6.61 -4.30 -18.12
N SER A 30 6.27 -5.26 -17.27
CA SER A 30 4.92 -5.46 -16.76
C SER A 30 5.06 -5.54 -15.25
N ASP A 31 5.40 -4.38 -14.71
CA ASP A 31 4.85 -3.82 -13.48
C ASP A 31 4.21 -4.83 -12.52
N LYS A 32 4.86 -5.07 -11.37
CA LYS A 32 4.17 -5.19 -10.08
C LYS A 32 5.05 -4.60 -8.97
N ASN A 33 5.34 -3.30 -9.07
CA ASN A 33 5.41 -2.49 -7.86
C ASN A 33 3.98 -2.45 -7.31
N LYS A 34 3.62 -3.43 -6.48
CA LYS A 34 2.30 -3.46 -5.85
C LYS A 34 2.25 -2.34 -4.80
N LYS A 35 2.04 -1.10 -5.25
CA LYS A 35 1.58 0.00 -4.40
C LYS A 35 0.33 -0.52 -3.69
N ASN A 36 0.43 -0.74 -2.38
CA ASN A 36 -0.71 -1.12 -1.56
C ASN A 36 -1.66 0.10 -1.50
N LYS A 37 -2.59 0.17 -2.46
CA LYS A 37 -3.60 1.22 -2.54
C LYS A 37 -4.76 0.82 -1.63
N ASN A 38 -4.61 0.99 -0.33
CA ASN A 38 -5.74 0.94 0.59
C ASN A 38 -6.68 2.12 0.27
N LYS A 39 -7.71 1.86 -0.54
CA LYS A 39 -8.77 2.83 -0.84
C LYS A 39 -9.73 2.86 0.35
N VAL A 40 -9.54 3.81 1.25
CA VAL A 40 -10.47 4.06 2.36
C VAL A 40 -11.72 4.79 1.85
N ASN A 41 -12.91 4.33 2.27
CA ASN A 41 -14.19 4.95 1.91
C ASN A 41 -14.54 6.06 2.91
N TYR A 42 -14.00 7.26 2.67
CA TYR A 42 -14.16 8.40 3.57
C TYR A 42 -15.64 8.81 3.79
N TYR A 43 -16.50 8.69 2.78
CA TYR A 43 -17.92 9.05 2.92
C TYR A 43 -18.66 8.17 3.93
N GLY A 44 -18.30 6.89 4.04
CA GLY A 44 -18.86 6.01 5.07
C GLY A 44 -18.46 6.45 6.49
N ILE A 45 -17.19 6.82 6.67
CA ILE A 45 -16.68 7.32 7.96
C ILE A 45 -17.33 8.67 8.29
N LEU A 46 -17.43 9.56 7.31
CA LEU A 46 -18.04 10.87 7.47
C LEU A 46 -19.52 10.76 7.86
N ALA A 47 -20.28 9.86 7.23
CA ALA A 47 -21.68 9.61 7.57
C ALA A 47 -21.83 9.09 9.01
N LEU A 48 -20.94 8.20 9.46
CA LEU A 48 -20.95 7.71 10.85
C LEU A 48 -20.68 8.82 11.86
N ILE A 49 -19.70 9.68 11.60
CA ILE A 49 -19.39 10.82 12.48
C ILE A 49 -20.58 11.77 12.57
N ILE A 50 -21.20 12.10 11.43
CA ILE A 50 -22.37 13.00 11.40
C ILE A 50 -23.57 12.39 12.13
N ALA A 51 -23.74 11.07 12.13
CA ALA A 51 -24.83 10.42 12.86
C ALA A 51 -24.55 10.26 14.37
N VAL A 52 -23.31 9.90 14.73
CA VAL A 52 -22.94 9.49 16.11
C VAL A 52 -22.54 10.69 16.98
N VAL A 53 -21.83 11.68 16.44
CA VAL A 53 -21.37 12.83 17.23
C VAL A 53 -22.53 13.66 17.80
N PRO A 54 -23.54 14.09 17.03
CA PRO A 54 -24.63 14.88 17.58
C PRO A 54 -25.50 14.07 18.53
N THR A 55 -25.68 12.77 18.29
CA THR A 55 -26.46 11.91 19.19
C THR A 55 -25.77 11.75 20.54
N LEU A 56 -24.45 11.54 20.57
CA LEU A 56 -23.69 11.52 21.81
C LEU A 56 -23.68 12.88 22.52
N PHE A 57 -23.52 13.97 21.76
CA PHE A 57 -23.55 15.33 22.30
C PHE A 57 -24.90 15.66 22.97
N SER A 58 -26.02 15.25 22.37
CA SER A 58 -27.35 15.40 22.97
C SER A 58 -27.48 14.64 24.29
N GLN A 59 -26.97 13.40 24.38
CA GLN A 59 -27.00 12.62 25.63
C GLN A 59 -26.18 13.28 26.75
N ILE A 60 -25.04 13.89 26.40
CA ILE A 60 -24.19 14.62 27.33
C ILE A 60 -24.90 15.84 27.92
N LEU A 61 -25.61 16.62 27.08
CA LEU A 61 -26.38 17.78 27.55
C LEU A 61 -27.53 17.41 28.51
N ILE A 62 -28.20 16.28 28.25
CA ILE A 62 -29.27 15.77 29.12
C ILE A 62 -28.74 15.46 30.53
N ASN A 63 -27.54 14.86 30.61
CA ASN A 63 -26.92 14.51 31.89
C ASN A 63 -26.45 15.73 32.69
N ILE A 64 -25.92 16.78 32.03
CA ILE A 64 -25.49 18.01 32.71
C ILE A 64 -26.69 18.79 33.26
N SER A 65 -27.82 18.77 32.57
CA SER A 65 -29.05 19.47 33.01
C SER A 65 -29.70 18.82 34.24
N SER A 66 -29.33 17.57 34.53
CA SER A 66 -29.86 16.77 35.64
C SER A 66 -28.93 16.76 36.87
N LEU A 67 -27.79 17.46 36.80
CA LEU A 67 -26.78 17.58 37.86
C LEU A 67 -26.90 18.94 38.55
#